data_AF-V7AFH3-F1
#
_entry.id   AF-V7AFH3-F1
#
_cell.length_a   1.000
_cell.length_b   1.000
_cell.length_c   1.000
_cell.angle_alpha   90.00
_cell.angle_beta   90.00
_cell.angle_gamma   90.00
#
_symmetry.space_group_name_H-M   'P 1'
#
loop_
_entity.id
_entity.type
_entity.pdbx_description
1 polymer ?
#
loop_
_entity_poly.entity_id
_entity_poly.type
_entity_poly.pdbx_seq_one_letter_code
_entity_poly.pdbx_strand_id
1 'polypeptide(L)'
;MALSHSISALSTTLTFFSPISKPITNKVNSFPFFSNKGTQFFTKQTRPRSGTSLLLTPARVAAPPSTVETDQSFPETERGETEEEFNEESSSSKFSWRDHWYPVSLIEDLNPLLPTPFQLLGREIVLWYDKAISQWVAFDDKCPHRLAPLSEGRIDEDGKLQCSYHGWSFDGCGSCVKIPQAASEGPEARAIRSPKACATRFPTLVSQGLLFVWPDENGWEKASASKPP
;
A
#
# COMPACT_ATOMS: atom_id res chain seq x y z
N MET A 1 -27.44 41.77 -61.18
CA MET A 1 -27.87 42.24 -59.84
C MET A 1 -27.25 41.29 -58.83
N ALA A 2 -26.10 41.64 -58.27
CA ALA A 2 -25.38 40.84 -57.28
C ALA A 2 -25.30 41.68 -55.99
N LEU A 3 -25.90 41.18 -54.90
CA LEU A 3 -25.97 41.87 -53.62
C LEU A 3 -24.79 41.43 -52.74
N SER A 4 -23.84 42.34 -52.58
CA SER A 4 -22.75 42.28 -51.62
C SER A 4 -23.29 42.34 -50.19
N HIS A 5 -22.94 41.37 -49.35
CA HIS A 5 -23.24 41.39 -47.92
C HIS A 5 -22.01 41.91 -47.17
N SER A 6 -22.10 43.15 -46.70
CA SER A 6 -21.21 43.72 -45.67
C SER A 6 -21.76 43.31 -44.30
N ILE A 7 -20.98 42.58 -43.51
CA ILE A 7 -21.28 42.33 -42.10
C ILE A 7 -20.34 43.20 -41.27
N SER A 8 -20.94 44.17 -40.58
CA SER A 8 -20.29 45.11 -39.68
C SER A 8 -19.86 44.40 -38.39
N ALA A 9 -18.61 44.60 -37.98
CA ALA A 9 -18.09 44.15 -36.69
C ALA A 9 -18.65 45.02 -35.57
N LEU A 10 -19.40 44.43 -34.64
CA LEU A 10 -19.83 45.07 -33.40
C LEU A 10 -18.78 44.78 -32.32
N SER A 11 -18.05 45.84 -31.93
CA SER A 11 -17.14 45.86 -30.79
C SER A 11 -17.94 45.93 -29.49
N THR A 12 -18.11 44.79 -28.82
CA THR A 12 -18.72 44.74 -27.48
C THR A 12 -17.63 44.90 -26.41
N THR A 13 -17.49 46.12 -25.90
CA THR A 13 -16.75 46.44 -24.68
C THR A 13 -17.43 45.76 -23.49
N LEU A 14 -16.81 44.71 -22.94
CA LEU A 14 -17.19 44.14 -21.65
C LEU A 14 -16.45 44.90 -20.54
N THR A 15 -17.21 45.64 -19.74
CA THR A 15 -16.75 46.31 -18.54
C THR A 15 -16.50 45.29 -17.43
N PHE A 16 -15.28 45.30 -16.88
CA PHE A 16 -14.91 44.56 -15.68
C PHE A 16 -15.64 45.17 -14.46
N PHE A 17 -16.60 44.44 -13.90
CA PHE A 17 -17.10 44.70 -12.55
C PHE A 17 -16.32 43.83 -11.55
N SER A 18 -15.41 44.46 -10.80
CA SER A 18 -14.76 43.86 -9.65
C SER A 18 -15.78 43.63 -8.52
N PRO A 19 -15.81 42.45 -7.87
CA PRO A 19 -16.60 42.27 -6.66
C PRO A 19 -15.91 42.95 -5.48
N ILE A 20 -16.64 43.86 -4.83
CA ILE A 20 -16.30 44.45 -3.53
C ILE A 20 -16.30 43.34 -2.47
N SER A 21 -15.12 42.96 -1.99
CA SER A 21 -14.95 42.13 -0.80
C SER A 21 -15.25 42.97 0.45
N LYS A 22 -16.29 42.61 1.20
CA LYS A 22 -16.52 43.13 2.55
C LYS A 22 -15.60 42.38 3.53
N PRO A 23 -14.94 43.07 4.47
CA PRO A 23 -14.15 42.39 5.51
C PRO A 23 -15.09 41.72 6.52
N ILE A 24 -14.99 40.39 6.64
CA ILE A 24 -15.58 39.63 7.74
C ILE A 24 -14.69 39.85 8.96
N THR A 25 -15.22 40.57 9.95
CA THR A 25 -14.61 40.77 11.26
C THR A 25 -14.78 39.51 12.10
N ASN A 26 -13.74 38.69 12.20
CA ASN A 26 -13.71 37.62 13.19
C ASN A 26 -13.38 38.23 14.56
N LYS A 27 -14.40 38.29 15.42
CA LYS A 27 -14.25 38.55 16.85
C LYS A 27 -13.42 37.43 17.46
N VAL A 28 -12.22 37.80 17.94
CA VAL A 28 -11.40 36.97 18.80
C VAL A 28 -12.05 36.97 20.18
N ASN A 29 -12.70 35.86 20.55
CA ASN A 29 -13.08 35.64 21.94
C ASN A 29 -11.84 35.21 22.71
N SER A 30 -11.27 36.18 23.43
CA SER A 30 -10.29 36.00 24.48
C SER A 30 -10.90 35.23 25.66
N PHE A 31 -10.48 33.97 25.84
CA PHE A 31 -10.77 33.22 27.06
C PHE A 31 -9.75 33.55 28.15
N PRO A 32 -10.17 33.61 29.44
CA PRO A 32 -9.34 34.10 30.52
C PRO A 32 -8.25 33.10 30.92
N PHE A 33 -7.08 33.66 31.14
CA PHE A 33 -5.86 33.06 31.65
C PHE A 33 -6.05 32.69 33.13
N PHE A 34 -6.33 31.41 33.43
CA PHE A 34 -6.30 30.91 34.81
C PHE A 34 -4.88 30.50 35.19
N SER A 35 -4.22 31.42 35.89
CA SER A 35 -3.00 31.18 36.67
C SER A 35 -3.35 30.33 37.88
N ASN A 36 -2.84 29.08 37.95
CA ASN A 36 -2.82 28.32 39.19
C ASN A 36 -1.37 28.11 39.64
N LYS A 37 -1.03 28.73 40.77
CA LYS A 37 0.25 28.56 41.46
C LYS A 37 0.09 27.46 42.51
N GLY A 38 0.98 26.47 42.45
CA GLY A 38 1.49 25.73 43.60
C GLY A 38 0.61 24.59 44.14
N THR A 39 1.15 23.38 44.18
CA THR A 39 1.75 22.80 45.40
C THR A 39 2.31 21.42 45.06
N GLN A 40 3.55 21.20 45.49
CA GLN A 40 4.30 19.95 45.39
C GLN A 40 3.69 18.87 46.30
N PHE A 41 3.42 17.68 45.76
CA PHE A 41 3.35 16.46 46.56
C PHE A 41 4.10 15.32 45.83
N PHE A 42 5.30 15.07 46.31
CA PHE A 42 6.05 13.84 46.03
C PHE A 42 5.30 12.66 46.62
N THR A 43 4.81 11.76 45.77
CA THR A 43 4.47 10.39 46.19
C THR A 43 5.37 9.42 45.43
N LYS A 44 6.31 8.80 46.14
CA LYS A 44 7.10 7.68 45.66
C LYS A 44 6.17 6.48 45.51
N GLN A 45 5.74 6.16 44.30
CA GLN A 45 5.09 4.89 44.01
C GLN A 45 6.15 3.88 43.53
N THR A 46 6.52 3.00 44.46
CA THR A 46 7.28 1.77 44.22
C THR A 46 6.42 0.78 43.44
N ARG A 47 6.85 0.38 42.23
CA ARG A 47 6.24 -0.71 41.46
C ARG A 47 6.74 -2.06 41.99
N PRO A 48 5.87 -3.03 42.32
CA PRO A 48 6.31 -4.39 42.57
C PRO A 48 6.62 -5.11 41.24
N ARG A 49 7.84 -5.67 41.16
CA ARG A 49 8.22 -6.68 40.16
C ARG A 49 7.70 -8.04 40.64
N SER A 50 6.81 -8.64 39.86
CA SER A 50 6.51 -10.07 39.85
C SER A 50 6.27 -10.41 38.37
N GLY A 51 6.96 -11.32 37.70
CA GLY A 51 7.63 -12.51 38.19
C GLY A 51 6.80 -13.74 37.82
N THR A 52 6.63 -14.02 36.52
CA THR A 52 6.30 -15.37 36.03
C THR A 52 6.64 -15.48 34.55
N SER A 53 7.78 -16.13 34.29
CA SER A 53 8.17 -16.64 32.98
C SER A 53 7.33 -17.89 32.73
N LEU A 54 6.42 -17.84 31.76
CA LEU A 54 5.78 -19.04 31.22
C LEU A 54 6.43 -19.33 29.88
N LEU A 55 7.34 -20.30 29.92
CA LEU A 55 7.91 -20.98 28.76
C LEU A 55 6.79 -21.73 28.05
N LEU A 56 6.30 -21.17 26.94
CA LEU A 56 5.46 -21.90 25.99
C LEU A 56 6.37 -22.56 24.95
N THR A 57 6.65 -23.83 25.20
CA THR A 57 7.23 -24.76 24.22
C THR A 57 6.28 -24.92 23.04
N PRO A 58 6.75 -24.84 21.77
CA PRO A 58 5.91 -25.19 20.64
C PRO A 58 5.68 -26.71 20.60
N ALA A 59 4.42 -27.10 20.38
CA ALA A 59 4.04 -28.48 20.13
C ALA A 59 4.70 -28.96 18.81
N ARG A 60 5.73 -29.81 18.92
CA ARG A 60 6.27 -30.55 17.79
C ARG A 60 5.26 -31.64 17.39
N VAL A 61 4.66 -31.51 16.22
CA VAL A 61 4.00 -32.63 15.54
C VAL A 61 5.11 -33.56 15.03
N ALA A 62 5.12 -34.81 15.51
CA ALA A 62 6.05 -35.83 15.07
C ALA A 62 5.71 -36.27 13.63
N ALA A 63 6.67 -36.16 12.72
CA ALA A 63 6.60 -36.82 11.42
C ALA A 63 6.97 -38.31 11.58
N PRO A 64 6.26 -39.25 10.94
CA PRO A 64 6.66 -40.65 10.92
C PRO A 64 7.96 -40.85 10.11
N PRO A 65 8.82 -41.81 10.47
CA PRO A 65 10.03 -42.11 9.75
C PRO A 65 9.70 -42.85 8.44
N SER A 66 10.00 -42.24 7.30
CA SER A 66 10.03 -42.94 6.02
C SER A 66 11.39 -43.62 5.87
N THR A 67 11.43 -44.90 6.21
CA THR A 67 12.47 -45.84 5.76
C THR A 67 12.26 -46.15 4.29
N VAL A 68 13.25 -45.86 3.43
CA VAL A 68 13.52 -46.69 2.24
C VAL A 68 15.03 -46.72 2.01
N GLU A 69 15.54 -47.95 1.93
CA GLU A 69 16.90 -48.39 1.66
C GLU A 69 17.33 -48.00 0.22
N THR A 70 18.52 -47.43 0.04
CA THR A 70 19.69 -48.04 -0.63
C THR A 70 19.37 -49.20 -1.58
N ASP A 71 19.50 -49.01 -2.90
CA ASP A 71 20.68 -49.41 -3.69
C ASP A 71 20.37 -49.42 -5.22
N GLN A 72 21.43 -49.23 -5.99
CA GLN A 72 21.66 -49.69 -7.37
C GLN A 72 21.43 -48.74 -8.57
N SER A 73 22.61 -48.33 -9.07
CA SER A 73 23.08 -48.46 -10.44
C SER A 73 22.67 -47.39 -11.46
N PHE A 74 23.66 -46.53 -11.74
CA PHE A 74 23.82 -45.83 -13.00
C PHE A 74 24.16 -46.84 -14.12
N PRO A 75 23.60 -46.64 -15.31
CA PRO A 75 24.40 -46.77 -16.51
C PRO A 75 24.42 -45.45 -17.28
N GLU A 76 25.63 -45.05 -17.62
CA GLU A 76 25.99 -44.03 -18.58
C GLU A 76 25.69 -44.59 -19.99
N THR A 77 24.89 -43.90 -20.80
CA THR A 77 24.89 -44.11 -22.25
C THR A 77 24.56 -42.81 -22.96
N GLU A 78 25.50 -42.39 -23.78
CA GLU A 78 25.42 -41.19 -24.61
C GLU A 78 24.46 -41.34 -25.80
N ARG A 79 23.91 -40.18 -26.19
CA ARG A 79 23.66 -39.69 -27.56
C ARG A 79 22.66 -40.45 -28.43
N GLY A 80 21.59 -39.73 -28.78
CA GLY A 80 20.75 -40.00 -29.94
C GLY A 80 19.74 -38.87 -30.12
N GLU A 81 20.08 -37.87 -30.92
CA GLU A 81 19.15 -36.92 -31.50
C GLU A 81 18.23 -37.66 -32.46
N THR A 82 16.93 -37.67 -32.20
CA THR A 82 15.89 -37.75 -33.23
C THR A 82 14.72 -36.90 -32.77
N GLU A 83 14.61 -35.75 -33.42
CA GLU A 83 13.42 -34.92 -33.45
C GLU A 83 12.29 -35.75 -34.05
N GLU A 84 11.31 -36.12 -33.23
CA GLU A 84 10.00 -36.51 -33.72
C GLU A 84 8.97 -35.65 -33.01
N GLU A 85 8.47 -34.68 -33.76
CA GLU A 85 7.28 -33.89 -33.45
C GLU A 85 6.10 -34.83 -33.24
N PHE A 86 5.73 -35.03 -31.99
CA PHE A 86 4.36 -35.39 -31.64
C PHE A 86 4.03 -34.77 -30.29
N ASN A 87 3.27 -33.68 -30.30
CA ASN A 87 2.48 -33.32 -29.13
C ASN A 87 1.23 -32.54 -29.55
N GLU A 88 0.32 -33.25 -30.22
CA GLU A 88 -1.10 -32.97 -30.01
C GLU A 88 -1.47 -33.45 -28.60
N GLU A 89 -2.23 -32.60 -27.92
CA GLU A 89 -3.19 -32.95 -26.86
C GLU A 89 -2.77 -32.76 -25.39
N SER A 90 -3.61 -31.97 -24.72
CA SER A 90 -3.71 -31.79 -23.27
C SER A 90 -2.64 -30.91 -22.63
N SER A 91 -2.73 -29.60 -22.90
CA SER A 91 -2.25 -28.56 -21.99
C SER A 91 -3.02 -28.68 -20.67
N SER A 92 -2.53 -29.57 -19.80
CA SER A 92 -2.82 -29.52 -18.37
C SER A 92 -2.30 -28.16 -17.90
N SER A 93 -3.20 -27.18 -17.86
CA SER A 93 -2.87 -25.82 -17.44
C SER A 93 -2.38 -25.89 -16.00
N LYS A 94 -1.05 -25.74 -15.83
CA LYS A 94 -0.43 -25.67 -14.51
C LYS A 94 -1.14 -24.58 -13.71
N PHE A 95 -1.76 -24.96 -12.60
CA PHE A 95 -2.47 -24.02 -11.74
C PHE A 95 -1.50 -22.94 -11.22
N SER A 96 -1.80 -21.68 -11.53
CA SER A 96 -1.01 -20.53 -11.09
C SER A 96 -1.65 -19.92 -9.85
N TRP A 97 -1.07 -20.22 -8.68
CA TRP A 97 -1.54 -19.70 -7.40
C TRP A 97 -1.58 -18.17 -7.32
N ARG A 98 -0.78 -17.46 -8.13
CA ARG A 98 -0.73 -15.99 -8.12
C ARG A 98 -1.73 -15.32 -9.06
N ASP A 99 -2.39 -16.09 -9.93
CA ASP A 99 -3.33 -15.59 -10.91
C ASP A 99 -4.81 -15.64 -10.43
N HIS A 100 -5.04 -15.36 -9.15
CA HIS A 100 -6.37 -15.44 -8.53
C HIS A 100 -6.58 -14.34 -7.48
N TRP A 101 -7.85 -13.98 -7.25
CA TRP A 101 -8.27 -13.11 -6.16
C TRP A 101 -8.33 -13.86 -4.83
N TYR A 102 -7.72 -13.30 -3.78
CA TYR A 102 -7.77 -13.86 -2.44
C TYR A 102 -8.47 -12.91 -1.47
N PRO A 103 -9.46 -13.37 -0.70
CA PRO A 103 -10.03 -12.57 0.38
C PRO A 103 -8.98 -12.45 1.49
N VAL A 104 -8.73 -11.22 1.96
CA VAL A 104 -7.71 -10.96 2.99
C VAL A 104 -8.30 -10.45 4.31
N SER A 105 -9.42 -9.73 4.28
CA SER A 105 -10.07 -9.23 5.50
C SER A 105 -11.52 -8.84 5.24
N LEU A 106 -12.35 -8.86 6.28
CA LEU A 106 -13.62 -8.13 6.28
C LEU A 106 -13.32 -6.62 6.33
N ILE A 107 -14.13 -5.82 5.64
CA ILE A 107 -13.98 -4.36 5.61
C ILE A 107 -14.28 -3.76 6.99
N GLU A 108 -15.22 -4.35 7.73
CA GLU A 108 -15.60 -3.90 9.08
C GLU A 108 -14.51 -4.13 10.13
N ASP A 109 -13.60 -5.09 9.90
CA ASP A 109 -12.47 -5.37 10.79
C ASP A 109 -11.29 -4.43 10.54
N LEU A 110 -11.26 -3.76 9.39
CA LEU A 110 -10.17 -2.86 9.03
C LEU A 110 -10.43 -1.44 9.54
N ASN A 111 -9.43 -0.86 10.21
CA ASN A 111 -9.47 0.53 10.62
C ASN A 111 -8.91 1.42 9.50
N PRO A 112 -9.71 2.31 8.86
CA PRO A 112 -9.23 3.16 7.75
C PRO A 112 -8.21 4.23 8.18
N LEU A 113 -7.94 4.38 9.48
CA LEU A 113 -6.96 5.33 10.01
C LEU A 113 -5.58 4.71 10.24
N LEU A 114 -5.46 3.38 10.16
CA LEU A 114 -4.23 2.66 10.48
C LEU A 114 -3.86 1.70 9.34
N PRO A 115 -2.57 1.55 9.02
CA PRO A 115 -2.11 0.46 8.19
C PRO A 115 -2.20 -0.87 8.94
N THR A 116 -2.65 -1.92 8.25
CA THR A 116 -2.86 -3.25 8.81
C THR A 116 -1.92 -4.26 8.13
N PRO A 117 -1.04 -4.96 8.86
CA PRO A 117 -0.21 -6.01 8.28
C PRO A 117 -1.03 -7.25 7.93
N PHE A 118 -0.67 -7.92 6.84
CA PHE A 118 -1.23 -9.21 6.44
C PHE A 118 -0.16 -10.06 5.72
N GLN A 119 -0.29 -11.39 5.76
CA GLN A 119 0.58 -12.29 5.00
C GLN A 119 -0.23 -13.10 3.99
N LEU A 120 0.02 -12.88 2.70
CA LEU A 120 -0.66 -13.54 1.59
C LEU A 120 0.33 -14.41 0.81
N LEU A 121 0.10 -15.74 0.77
CA LEU A 121 0.97 -16.69 0.07
C LEU A 121 2.46 -16.57 0.47
N GLY A 122 2.74 -16.32 1.75
CA GLY A 122 4.10 -16.12 2.28
C GLY A 122 4.71 -14.75 1.97
N ARG A 123 3.97 -13.83 1.34
CA ARG A 123 4.38 -12.44 1.09
C ARG A 123 3.73 -11.52 2.11
N GLU A 124 4.54 -10.71 2.79
CA GLU A 124 4.07 -9.69 3.73
C GLU A 124 3.54 -8.49 2.95
N ILE A 125 2.29 -8.12 3.22
CA ILE A 125 1.62 -6.97 2.61
C ILE A 125 1.04 -6.07 3.68
N VAL A 126 0.90 -4.79 3.36
CA VAL A 126 0.21 -3.80 4.19
C VAL A 126 -1.08 -3.38 3.51
N LEU A 127 -2.19 -3.49 4.24
CA LEU A 127 -3.51 -3.03 3.84
C LEU A 127 -3.75 -1.64 4.45
N TRP A 128 -4.16 -0.67 3.65
CA TRP A 128 -4.45 0.67 4.14
C TRP A 128 -5.50 1.37 3.28
N TYR A 129 -6.16 2.38 3.84
CA TYR A 129 -7.23 3.10 3.15
C TYR A 129 -6.71 4.42 2.57
N ASP A 130 -6.69 4.54 1.24
CA ASP A 130 -6.37 5.80 0.56
C ASP A 130 -7.63 6.66 0.45
N LYS A 131 -7.66 7.73 1.26
CA LYS A 131 -8.78 8.68 1.28
C LYS A 131 -8.92 9.47 -0.02
N ALA A 132 -7.83 9.68 -0.77
CA ALA A 132 -7.86 10.48 -2.00
C ALA A 132 -8.68 9.79 -3.10
N ILE A 133 -8.58 8.46 -3.19
CA ILE A 133 -9.35 7.63 -4.14
C ILE A 133 -10.52 6.88 -3.48
N SER A 134 -10.67 6.98 -2.16
CA SER A 134 -11.68 6.27 -1.36
C SER A 134 -11.67 4.75 -1.58
N GLN A 135 -10.49 4.15 -1.57
CA GLN A 135 -10.29 2.72 -1.80
C GLN A 135 -9.26 2.11 -0.85
N TRP A 136 -9.43 0.83 -0.56
CA TRP A 136 -8.41 0.02 0.10
C TRP A 136 -7.29 -0.33 -0.87
N VAL A 137 -6.06 -0.20 -0.40
CA VAL A 137 -4.84 -0.41 -1.17
C VAL A 137 -3.96 -1.43 -0.44
N ALA A 138 -3.27 -2.27 -1.20
CA ALA A 138 -2.32 -3.24 -0.69
C ALA A 138 -0.94 -3.01 -1.30
N PHE A 139 0.08 -2.83 -0.45
CA PHE A 139 1.49 -2.77 -0.85
C PHE A 139 2.27 -3.94 -0.28
N ASP A 140 3.47 -4.17 -0.82
CA ASP A 140 4.49 -4.90 -0.07
C ASP A 140 4.70 -4.22 1.28
N ASP A 141 4.80 -4.99 2.35
CA ASP A 141 5.06 -4.46 3.67
C ASP A 141 6.56 -4.12 3.86
N LYS A 142 7.14 -3.41 2.89
CA LYS A 142 8.57 -3.09 2.83
C LYS A 142 8.77 -1.72 2.22
N CYS A 143 9.33 -0.80 3.01
CA CYS A 143 9.72 0.50 2.52
C CYS A 143 10.90 0.36 1.53
N PRO A 144 10.81 0.89 0.29
CA PRO A 144 11.86 0.74 -0.72
C PRO A 144 13.20 1.40 -0.32
N HIS A 145 13.21 2.25 0.71
CA HIS A 145 14.44 2.87 1.22
C HIS A 145 15.33 1.86 1.98
N ARG A 146 14.81 1.20 3.02
CA ARG A 146 15.57 0.29 3.90
C ARG A 146 14.75 -0.88 4.45
N LEU A 147 13.70 -1.26 3.73
CA LEU A 147 12.86 -2.44 4.00
C LEU A 147 12.13 -2.44 5.34
N ALA A 148 12.04 -1.29 6.02
CA ALA A 148 11.22 -1.16 7.21
C ALA A 148 9.75 -1.48 6.87
N PRO A 149 9.04 -2.22 7.74
CA PRO A 149 7.63 -2.52 7.52
C PRO A 149 6.81 -1.24 7.44
N LEU A 150 6.01 -1.11 6.39
CA LEU A 150 5.11 0.01 6.18
C LEU A 150 3.88 -0.07 7.09
N SER A 151 3.52 -1.28 7.53
CA SER A 151 2.48 -1.56 8.52
C SER A 151 2.76 -0.99 9.90
N GLU A 152 4.04 -0.77 10.25
CA GLU A 152 4.42 -0.02 11.47
C GLU A 152 4.33 1.51 11.28
N GLY A 153 4.00 1.96 10.07
CA GLY A 153 3.85 3.36 9.71
C GLY A 153 2.54 3.99 10.20
N ARG A 154 2.12 5.05 9.51
CA ARG A 154 0.87 5.77 9.79
C ARG A 154 0.28 6.35 8.51
N ILE A 155 -0.99 6.72 8.56
CA ILE A 155 -1.60 7.60 7.57
C ILE A 155 -1.27 9.04 7.99
N ASP A 156 -0.57 9.79 7.12
CA ASP A 156 -0.20 11.17 7.41
C ASP A 156 -1.38 12.14 7.21
N GLU A 157 -1.14 13.43 7.50
CA GLU A 157 -2.15 14.49 7.44
C GLU A 157 -2.71 14.68 6.01
N ASP A 158 -1.90 14.34 5.00
CA ASP A 158 -2.27 14.40 3.57
C ASP A 158 -2.98 13.10 3.12
N GLY A 159 -3.19 12.15 4.02
CA GLY A 159 -3.84 10.87 3.75
C GLY A 159 -2.94 9.85 3.05
N LYS A 160 -1.61 10.01 3.13
CA LYS A 160 -0.62 9.12 2.49
C LYS A 160 -0.06 8.11 3.49
N LEU A 161 0.37 6.96 2.99
CA LEU A 161 1.03 5.96 3.82
C LEU A 161 2.46 6.40 4.10
N GLN A 162 2.76 6.72 5.36
CA GLN A 162 4.06 7.20 5.79
C GLN A 162 4.81 6.14 6.59
N CYS A 163 6.01 5.81 6.13
CA CYS A 163 6.91 4.87 6.81
C CYS A 163 7.38 5.42 8.17
N SER A 164 7.33 4.59 9.21
CA SER A 164 7.77 4.93 10.56
C SER A 164 9.26 5.24 10.68
N TYR A 165 10.09 4.69 9.80
CA TYR A 165 11.54 4.77 9.95
C TYR A 165 12.08 6.17 9.61
N HIS A 166 11.87 6.64 8.37
CA HIS A 166 12.39 7.91 7.89
C HIS A 166 11.32 8.85 7.35
N GLY A 167 10.04 8.51 7.52
CA GLY A 167 8.92 9.38 7.13
C GLY A 167 8.70 9.51 5.62
N TRP A 168 9.22 8.59 4.80
CA TRP A 168 8.88 8.52 3.38
C TRP A 168 7.39 8.25 3.23
N SER A 169 6.70 9.07 2.44
CA SER A 169 5.26 8.93 2.20
C SER A 169 4.96 8.45 0.78
N PHE A 170 3.93 7.61 0.65
CA PHE A 170 3.49 6.98 -0.60
C PHE A 170 2.00 7.24 -0.87
N ASP A 171 1.64 7.50 -2.13
CA ASP A 171 0.24 7.55 -2.57
C ASP A 171 -0.32 6.16 -2.90
N GLY A 172 -1.63 6.02 -3.15
CA GLY A 172 -2.28 4.75 -3.51
C GLY A 172 -1.81 4.11 -4.82
N CYS A 173 -1.05 4.83 -5.65
CA CYS A 173 -0.39 4.28 -6.82
C CYS A 173 0.98 3.66 -6.50
N GLY A 174 1.45 3.80 -5.26
CA GLY A 174 2.77 3.37 -4.80
C GLY A 174 3.86 4.42 -5.05
N SER A 175 3.53 5.58 -5.62
CA SER A 175 4.53 6.62 -5.90
C SER A 175 5.05 7.23 -4.61
N CYS A 176 6.36 7.41 -4.50
CA CYS A 176 6.92 8.23 -3.42
C CYS A 176 6.55 9.69 -3.66
N VAL A 177 5.82 10.29 -2.73
CA VAL A 177 5.36 11.68 -2.84
C VAL A 177 6.12 12.62 -1.92
N LYS A 178 6.80 12.10 -0.90
CA LYS A 178 7.54 12.89 0.08
C LYS A 178 8.73 12.11 0.64
N ILE A 179 9.91 12.74 0.57
CA ILE A 179 11.13 12.30 1.26
C ILE A 179 11.57 13.46 2.16
N PRO A 180 11.34 13.39 3.49
CA PRO A 180 11.64 14.50 4.38
C PRO A 180 13.10 14.97 4.36
N GLN A 181 14.03 14.07 4.02
CA GLN A 181 15.47 14.34 4.01
C GLN A 181 15.99 14.84 2.66
N ALA A 182 15.17 14.85 1.60
CA ALA A 182 15.59 15.31 0.29
C ALA A 182 15.39 16.81 0.17
N ALA A 183 16.42 17.54 -0.30
CA ALA A 183 16.25 18.94 -0.67
C ALA A 183 15.19 19.11 -1.77
N SER A 184 14.48 20.24 -1.76
CA SER A 184 13.48 20.59 -2.78
C SER A 184 14.08 20.81 -4.17
N GLU A 185 15.38 21.09 -4.23
CA GLU A 185 16.13 21.35 -5.45
C GLU A 185 17.40 20.48 -5.53
N GLY A 186 18.01 20.45 -6.72
CA GLY A 186 19.26 19.73 -6.95
C GLY A 186 19.08 18.23 -7.21
N PRO A 187 20.18 17.45 -7.13
CA PRO A 187 20.16 16.01 -7.42
C PRO A 187 19.25 15.22 -6.48
N GLU A 188 19.12 15.63 -5.22
CA GLU A 188 18.31 14.96 -4.20
C GLU A 188 16.80 15.01 -4.51
N ALA A 189 16.33 16.11 -5.10
CA ALA A 189 14.95 16.25 -5.55
C ALA A 189 14.56 15.20 -6.63
N ARG A 190 15.55 14.57 -7.29
CA ARG A 190 15.30 13.49 -8.25
C ARG A 190 14.95 12.16 -7.57
N ALA A 191 15.27 11.98 -6.28
CA ALA A 191 15.02 10.75 -5.56
C ALA A 191 13.51 10.41 -5.52
N ILE A 192 12.66 11.41 -5.27
CA ILE A 192 11.19 11.27 -5.26
C ILE A 192 10.66 10.74 -6.60
N ARG A 193 11.29 11.13 -7.73
CA ARG A 193 10.90 10.71 -9.08
C ARG A 193 11.51 9.37 -9.52
N SER A 194 12.33 8.74 -8.69
CA SER A 194 12.95 7.48 -9.04
C SER A 194 11.93 6.35 -8.95
N PRO A 195 11.83 5.45 -9.96
CA PRO A 195 11.02 4.24 -9.84
C PRO A 195 11.44 3.36 -8.66
N LYS A 196 12.71 3.41 -8.26
CA LYS A 196 13.24 2.69 -7.09
C LYS A 196 12.75 3.27 -5.75
N ALA A 197 12.19 4.47 -5.76
CA ALA A 197 11.57 5.05 -4.58
C ALA A 197 10.12 4.61 -4.43
N CYS A 198 9.49 3.99 -5.43
CA CYS A 198 8.10 3.59 -5.36
C CYS A 198 7.91 2.31 -4.53
N ALA A 199 6.82 2.24 -3.78
CA ALA A 199 6.35 1.03 -3.13
C ALA A 199 5.71 0.10 -4.17
N THR A 200 5.94 -1.21 -4.01
CA THR A 200 5.31 -2.22 -4.85
C THR A 200 3.85 -2.38 -4.44
N ARG A 201 2.93 -2.30 -5.41
CA ARG A 201 1.49 -2.36 -5.16
C ARG A 201 0.79 -3.53 -5.83
N PHE A 202 -0.31 -3.96 -5.23
CA PHE A 202 -1.13 -5.08 -5.70
C PHE A 202 -2.53 -4.61 -6.10
N PRO A 203 -3.17 -5.25 -7.09
CA PRO A 203 -4.58 -5.03 -7.36
C PRO A 203 -5.44 -5.38 -6.15
N THR A 204 -6.39 -4.51 -5.82
CA THR A 204 -7.34 -4.68 -4.72
C THR A 204 -8.76 -4.48 -5.23
N LEU A 205 -9.71 -5.22 -4.66
CA LEU A 205 -11.13 -5.02 -4.95
C LEU A 205 -11.99 -5.41 -3.74
N VAL A 206 -13.05 -4.65 -3.48
CA VAL A 206 -14.02 -4.97 -2.41
C VAL A 206 -15.23 -5.65 -3.02
N SER A 207 -15.57 -6.84 -2.53
CA SER A 207 -16.76 -7.60 -2.94
C SER A 207 -17.39 -8.25 -1.71
N GLN A 208 -18.72 -8.19 -1.60
CA GLN A 208 -19.49 -8.82 -0.52
C GLN A 208 -18.99 -8.49 0.90
N GLY A 209 -18.49 -7.26 1.14
CA GLY A 209 -17.97 -6.83 2.44
C GLY A 209 -16.56 -7.35 2.78
N LEU A 210 -15.90 -8.04 1.84
CA LEU A 210 -14.52 -8.52 1.95
C LEU A 210 -13.59 -7.69 1.06
N LEU A 211 -12.39 -7.43 1.57
CA LEU A 211 -11.27 -6.96 0.77
C LEU A 211 -10.58 -8.14 0.10
N PHE A 212 -10.42 -8.07 -1.21
CA PHE A 212 -9.65 -9.02 -2.01
C PHE A 212 -8.36 -8.38 -2.51
N VAL A 213 -7.31 -9.20 -2.60
CA VAL A 213 -5.99 -8.82 -3.13
C VAL A 213 -5.56 -9.83 -4.19
N TRP A 214 -5.01 -9.34 -5.29
CA TRP A 214 -4.32 -10.15 -6.30
C TRP A 214 -2.81 -10.15 -6.01
N PRO A 215 -2.18 -11.30 -5.70
CA PRO A 215 -0.83 -11.35 -5.12
C PRO A 215 0.31 -11.12 -6.11
N ASP A 216 0.03 -11.06 -7.42
CA ASP A 216 1.02 -10.72 -8.45
C ASP A 216 1.06 -9.20 -8.72
N GLU A 217 2.23 -8.59 -8.51
CA GLU A 217 2.49 -7.16 -8.79
C GLU A 217 2.37 -6.82 -10.28
N ASN A 218 2.58 -7.81 -11.15
CA ASN A 218 2.45 -7.67 -12.61
C ASN A 218 1.09 -8.14 -13.12
N GLY A 219 0.22 -8.63 -12.22
CA GLY A 219 -1.06 -9.26 -12.56
C GLY A 219 -2.20 -8.30 -12.90
N TRP A 220 -1.94 -7.01 -13.12
CA TRP A 220 -2.96 -5.97 -13.29
C TRP A 220 -3.96 -6.26 -14.42
N GLU A 221 -3.49 -6.74 -15.57
CA GLU A 221 -4.36 -7.05 -16.72
C GLU A 221 -5.30 -8.22 -16.40
N LYS A 222 -4.77 -9.31 -15.84
CA LYS A 222 -5.56 -10.50 -15.45
C LYS A 222 -6.54 -10.18 -14.32
N ALA A 223 -6.09 -9.42 -13.33
CA ALA A 223 -6.94 -8.95 -12.24
C ALA A 223 -8.09 -8.09 -12.75
N SER A 224 -7.83 -7.19 -13.71
CA SER A 224 -8.85 -6.32 -14.31
C SER A 224 -9.83 -7.06 -15.22
N ALA A 225 -9.37 -8.14 -15.86
CA ALA A 225 -10.21 -9.00 -16.71
C ALA A 225 -11.13 -9.94 -15.92
N SER A 226 -10.95 -10.03 -14.59
CA SER A 226 -11.74 -10.89 -13.70
C SER A 226 -12.33 -10.08 -12.55
N LYS A 227 -13.20 -10.70 -11.76
CA LYS A 227 -13.72 -10.12 -10.52
C LYS A 227 -13.61 -11.16 -9.41
N PRO A 228 -13.34 -10.74 -8.16
CA PRO A 228 -13.49 -11.63 -7.01
C PRO A 228 -14.93 -12.13 -6.91
N PRO A 229 -15.15 -13.28 -6.27
CA PRO A 229 -16.48 -13.84 -6.03
C PRO A 229 -17.48 -12.88 -5.38
#